data_AF-A0A5N6VXC9-F1
#
_entry.id   AF-A0A5N6VXC9-F1
#
_cell.length_a   1.000
_cell.length_b   1.000
_cell.length_c   1.000
_cell.angle_alpha   90.00
_cell.angle_beta   90.00
_cell.angle_gamma   90.00
#
_symmetry.space_group_name_H-M   'P 1'
#
loop_
_entity.id
_entity.type
_entity.pdbx_description
1 polymer ?
#
loop_
_entity_poly.entity_id
_entity_poly.type
_entity_poly.pdbx_seq_one_letter_code
_entity_poly.pdbx_strand_id
1 'polypeptide(L)'
;MTKPNLLELPIGAQLAYLAEGGANVIYRIVSAKSAIASKKELPLAVNGAGPGVVDSYSVPPEFKGKLLRLRKDTPSGIPYQEIARNFDKNIRPLFQPEELVDQELVCLPRGLIQHCNDQLRVAEMDGKRSKRRQGVYLATTEPFGLLITDMTTFNDTGMVLAELKPKWLLQSPSAPATARRCRTCAMRDMKNHEAWTRGKKPERSFCPLDLVSDKFENVLRATRSVKGCKDPKRLAKVLYWNGTMQKLLAHQRAHRDVGLHGPPAQSRDKSLGMTLRDCTMFIKMPRDEVGTVEIRLGDLDLKTGAGGKAKYWLDVEKQMISEGWYLGSKSCSHMSDCALQGSRGHSQPSI
;
A
#
# COMPACT_ATOMS: atom_id res chain seq x y z
N MET A 1 7.85 5.73 26.07
CA MET A 1 6.96 6.27 25.01
C MET A 1 6.67 7.71 25.37
N THR A 2 6.95 8.64 24.47
CA THR A 2 6.50 10.04 24.59
C THR A 2 4.97 10.06 24.65
N LYS A 3 4.39 10.94 25.48
CA LYS A 3 2.94 11.14 25.48
C LYS A 3 2.52 11.63 24.08
N PRO A 4 1.47 11.09 23.46
CA PRO A 4 1.01 11.55 22.16
C PRO A 4 0.58 13.02 22.26
N ASN A 5 1.04 13.83 21.31
CA ASN A 5 0.66 15.24 21.24
C ASN A 5 -0.81 15.35 20.85
N LEU A 6 -1.47 16.42 21.32
CA LEU A 6 -2.80 16.76 20.84
C LEU A 6 -2.71 17.23 19.39
N LEU A 7 -3.56 16.70 18.51
CA LEU A 7 -3.72 17.20 17.16
C LEU A 7 -4.48 18.52 17.21
N GLU A 8 -3.76 19.63 17.13
CA GLU A 8 -4.35 20.97 17.04
C GLU A 8 -4.52 21.33 15.57
N LEU A 9 -5.77 21.45 15.12
CA LEU A 9 -6.09 21.91 13.77
C LEU A 9 -6.12 23.45 13.78
N PRO A 10 -5.36 24.13 12.90
CA PRO A 10 -5.39 25.57 12.75
C PRO A 10 -6.81 26.08 12.48
N ILE A 11 -7.07 27.32 12.85
CA ILE A 11 -8.34 27.97 12.56
C ILE A 11 -8.57 27.95 11.04
N GLY A 12 -9.73 27.44 10.63
CA GLY A 12 -10.09 27.27 9.21
C GLY A 12 -9.47 26.06 8.51
N ALA A 13 -8.71 25.22 9.23
CA ALA A 13 -8.28 23.92 8.70
C ALA A 13 -9.45 22.92 8.65
N GLN A 14 -9.46 22.11 7.61
CA GLN A 14 -10.46 21.10 7.31
C GLN A 14 -9.77 19.79 6.91
N LEU A 15 -10.51 18.69 7.01
CA LEU A 15 -10.07 17.38 6.55
C LEU A 15 -10.69 17.07 5.18
N ALA A 16 -9.85 17.01 4.15
CA ALA A 16 -10.24 16.58 2.82
C ALA A 16 -10.05 15.06 2.69
N TYR A 17 -11.12 14.32 2.38
CA TYR A 17 -11.05 12.88 2.11
C TYR A 17 -10.08 12.60 0.95
N LEU A 18 -9.14 11.69 1.16
CA LEU A 18 -8.13 11.33 0.15
C LEU A 18 -8.33 9.89 -0.38
N ALA A 19 -8.39 8.91 0.53
CA ALA A 19 -8.48 7.50 0.17
C ALA A 19 -9.01 6.66 1.34
N GLU A 20 -9.50 5.45 1.07
CA GLU A 20 -9.87 4.51 2.12
C GLU A 20 -9.53 3.04 1.81
N GLY A 21 -8.96 2.37 2.82
CA GLY A 21 -8.67 0.95 2.82
C GLY A 21 -9.78 0.13 3.49
N GLY A 22 -9.48 -1.14 3.79
CA GLY A 22 -10.38 -2.00 4.55
C GLY A 22 -10.49 -1.59 6.03
N ALA A 23 -9.42 -1.05 6.61
CA ALA A 23 -9.32 -0.74 8.03
C ALA A 23 -9.18 0.75 8.36
N ASN A 24 -8.91 1.61 7.38
CA ASN A 24 -8.60 3.02 7.63
C ASN A 24 -9.17 3.93 6.55
N VAL A 25 -9.34 5.20 6.89
CA VAL A 25 -9.58 6.32 5.98
C VAL A 25 -8.43 7.31 6.12
N ILE A 26 -7.97 7.86 4.99
CA ILE A 26 -6.87 8.81 4.91
C ILE A 26 -7.44 10.17 4.50
N TYR A 27 -7.07 11.19 5.24
CA TYR A 27 -7.45 12.58 5.04
C TYR A 27 -6.21 13.45 4.83
N ARG A 28 -6.36 14.49 4.01
CA ARG A 28 -5.42 15.59 3.94
C ARG A 28 -5.92 16.73 4.83
N ILE A 29 -5.02 17.33 5.60
CA ILE A 29 -5.33 18.55 6.35
C ILE A 29 -5.11 19.73 5.41
N VAL A 30 -6.14 20.54 5.18
CA VAL A 30 -6.13 21.67 4.25
C VAL A 30 -6.73 22.92 4.88
N SER A 31 -6.29 24.09 4.45
CA SER A 31 -6.90 25.38 4.78
C SER A 31 -7.17 26.16 3.50
N ALA A 32 -8.19 27.01 3.50
CA ALA A 32 -8.44 27.92 2.38
C ALA A 32 -7.24 28.87 2.23
N LYS A 33 -6.71 29.05 1.01
CA LYS A 33 -5.70 30.09 0.77
C LYS A 33 -6.35 31.44 0.97
N SER A 34 -5.76 32.25 1.84
CA SER A 34 -6.09 33.67 1.92
C SER A 34 -5.82 34.29 0.55
N ALA A 35 -6.82 34.98 -0.03
CA ALA A 35 -6.74 35.60 -1.36
C ALA A 35 -5.85 36.86 -1.39
N ILE A 36 -4.79 36.90 -0.59
CA ILE A 36 -3.95 38.08 -0.35
C ILE A 36 -2.49 37.72 -0.67
N ALA A 37 -2.18 37.51 -1.95
CA ALA A 37 -0.87 37.76 -2.56
C ALA A 37 -0.83 37.17 -3.98
N SER A 38 -1.36 37.89 -4.97
CA SER A 38 -0.87 37.93 -6.36
C SER A 38 -1.73 38.89 -7.19
N LYS A 39 -1.64 40.20 -6.92
CA LYS A 39 -1.89 41.20 -7.95
C LYS A 39 -0.60 41.36 -8.75
N LYS A 40 -0.44 40.54 -9.79
CA LYS A 40 0.38 40.89 -10.96
C LYS A 40 -0.40 40.42 -12.19
N GLU A 41 -0.76 41.40 -13.01
CA GLU A 41 -1.43 41.30 -14.31
C GLU A 41 -0.62 40.38 -15.26
N LEU A 42 -1.20 39.57 -16.14
CA LEU A 42 -1.83 39.87 -17.45
C LEU A 42 -2.26 38.50 -18.09
N PRO A 43 -2.82 38.42 -19.32
CA PRO A 43 -4.08 38.95 -19.85
C PRO A 43 -5.03 37.82 -20.36
N LEU A 44 -6.22 38.25 -20.82
CA LEU A 44 -7.39 37.47 -21.27
C LEU A 44 -7.17 36.47 -22.43
N ALA A 45 -8.13 35.51 -22.46
CA ALA A 45 -8.69 34.72 -23.58
C ALA A 45 -8.18 33.26 -23.72
N VAL A 46 -9.00 32.22 -23.95
CA VAL A 46 -10.46 32.08 -24.16
C VAL A 46 -10.87 30.60 -23.96
N ASN A 47 -12.03 30.41 -23.32
CA ASN A 47 -13.08 29.36 -23.40
C ASN A 47 -12.79 27.85 -23.27
N GLY A 48 -13.43 27.26 -22.25
CA GLY A 48 -13.84 25.85 -22.23
C GLY A 48 -14.42 25.35 -20.89
N ALA A 49 -15.70 25.66 -20.61
CA ALA A 49 -16.61 25.09 -19.60
C ALA A 49 -16.33 25.31 -18.07
N GLY A 50 -17.22 26.03 -17.38
CA GLY A 50 -17.25 26.20 -15.90
C GLY A 50 -18.35 25.36 -15.22
N PRO A 51 -18.75 25.66 -13.96
CA PRO A 51 -18.02 26.30 -12.87
C PRO A 51 -18.09 25.45 -11.58
N GLY A 52 -16.95 24.98 -11.09
CA GLY A 52 -16.80 24.59 -9.69
C GLY A 52 -15.68 25.44 -9.13
N VAL A 53 -15.97 26.30 -8.16
CA VAL A 53 -14.96 27.08 -7.45
C VAL A 53 -13.89 26.11 -6.97
N VAL A 54 -12.72 26.11 -7.62
CA VAL A 54 -11.55 25.41 -7.12
C VAL A 54 -11.09 26.25 -5.95
N ASP A 55 -11.73 26.05 -4.80
CA ASP A 55 -11.26 26.60 -3.54
C ASP A 55 -9.77 26.26 -3.47
N SER A 56 -8.95 27.30 -3.54
CA SER A 56 -7.51 27.13 -3.62
C SER A 56 -7.05 26.72 -2.23
N TYR A 57 -7.09 25.42 -1.95
CA TYR A 57 -6.68 24.88 -0.66
C TYR A 57 -5.15 24.77 -0.60
N SER A 58 -4.56 25.04 0.56
CA SER A 58 -3.15 24.77 0.86
C SER A 58 -3.03 23.87 2.10
N VAL A 59 -1.92 23.17 2.24
CA VAL A 59 -1.60 22.42 3.46
C VAL A 59 -0.95 23.38 4.45
N PRO A 60 -1.44 23.47 5.71
CA PRO A 60 -0.78 24.28 6.74
C PRO A 60 0.70 23.87 6.94
N PRO A 61 1.63 24.82 7.17
CA PRO A 61 3.07 24.53 7.30
C PRO A 61 3.43 23.40 8.27
N GLU A 62 2.76 23.33 9.42
CA GLU A 62 2.91 22.32 10.48
C GLU A 62 2.50 20.90 10.04
N PHE A 63 1.66 20.79 9.01
CA PHE A 63 1.22 19.53 8.43
C PHE A 63 1.82 19.27 7.05
N LYS A 64 2.79 20.08 6.61
CA LYS A 64 3.50 19.85 5.35
C LYS A 64 4.15 18.47 5.38
N GLY A 65 3.85 17.66 4.36
CA GLY A 65 4.35 16.30 4.26
C GLY A 65 3.65 15.29 5.17
N LYS A 66 2.51 15.66 5.78
CA LYS A 66 1.71 14.77 6.64
C LYS A 66 0.28 14.58 6.11
N LEU A 67 -0.25 13.37 6.30
CA LEU A 67 -1.66 13.03 6.12
C LEU A 67 -2.22 12.50 7.44
N LEU A 68 -3.53 12.65 7.66
CA LEU A 68 -4.20 12.10 8.83
C LEU A 68 -4.85 10.77 8.48
N ARG A 69 -4.49 9.72 9.20
CA ARG A 69 -5.01 8.37 9.07
C ARG A 69 -5.93 8.05 10.25
N LEU A 70 -7.20 7.75 9.96
CA LEU A 70 -8.25 7.47 10.94
C LEU A 70 -8.77 6.02 10.82
N ARG A 71 -9.02 5.38 11.96
CA ARG A 71 -9.33 3.95 12.03
C ARG A 71 -10.82 3.70 11.79
N LYS A 72 -11.15 2.70 10.98
CA LYS A 72 -12.51 2.20 10.83
C LYS A 72 -12.91 1.31 12.02
N ASP A 73 -14.19 1.34 12.32
CA ASP A 73 -14.77 0.42 13.27
C ASP A 73 -14.97 -0.95 12.61
N THR A 74 -14.12 -1.90 12.97
CA THR A 74 -14.18 -3.26 12.43
C THR A 74 -14.01 -4.25 13.57
N PRO A 75 -14.64 -5.44 13.52
CA PRO A 75 -14.59 -6.41 14.61
C PRO A 75 -13.19 -6.91 14.98
N SER A 76 -12.23 -6.78 14.05
CA SER A 76 -10.83 -7.17 14.25
C SER A 76 -9.88 -5.95 14.25
N GLY A 77 -10.43 -4.76 14.53
CA GLY A 77 -9.68 -3.52 14.61
C GLY A 77 -8.72 -3.54 15.79
N ILE A 78 -7.47 -3.14 15.54
CA ILE A 78 -6.45 -2.99 16.57
C ILE A 78 -6.39 -1.50 16.96
N PRO A 79 -6.38 -1.16 18.26
CA PRO A 79 -6.26 0.24 18.69
C PRO A 79 -4.98 0.91 18.19
N TYR A 80 -5.02 2.21 17.92
CA TYR A 80 -3.84 2.88 17.36
C TYR A 80 -2.64 2.95 18.31
N GLN A 81 -2.86 2.95 19.62
CA GLN A 81 -1.77 2.85 20.59
C GLN A 81 -0.97 1.56 20.40
N GLU A 82 -1.65 0.44 20.14
CA GLU A 82 -1.01 -0.84 19.87
C GLU A 82 -0.35 -0.85 18.49
N ILE A 83 -1.00 -0.30 17.46
CA ILE A 83 -0.40 -0.15 16.12
C ILE A 83 0.90 0.66 16.18
N ALA A 84 0.89 1.82 16.84
CA ALA A 84 2.05 2.68 16.98
C ALA A 84 3.18 1.98 17.75
N ARG A 85 2.87 1.39 18.92
CA ARG A 85 3.84 0.61 19.71
C ARG A 85 4.45 -0.53 18.89
N ASN A 86 3.63 -1.25 18.12
CA ASN A 86 4.11 -2.36 17.30
C ASN A 86 4.97 -1.90 16.14
N PHE A 87 4.65 -0.75 15.53
CA PHE A 87 5.47 -0.17 14.48
C PHE A 87 6.83 0.28 15.03
N ASP A 88 6.84 0.98 16.17
CA ASP A 88 8.07 1.44 16.82
C ASP A 88 8.97 0.28 17.24
N LYS A 89 8.38 -0.79 17.78
CA LYS A 89 9.13 -1.93 18.30
C LYS A 89 9.59 -2.91 17.22
N ASN A 90 8.80 -3.11 16.17
CA ASN A 90 9.00 -4.22 15.23
C ASN A 90 9.28 -3.79 13.79
N ILE A 91 8.94 -2.55 13.39
CA ILE A 91 9.09 -2.07 12.02
C ILE A 91 10.20 -1.04 11.92
N ARG A 92 10.19 0.01 12.76
CA ARG A 92 11.24 1.04 12.76
C ARG A 92 12.66 0.48 12.84
N PRO A 93 12.97 -0.57 13.62
CA PRO A 93 14.34 -1.11 13.68
C PRO A 93 14.80 -1.81 12.38
N LEU A 94 13.88 -2.13 11.46
CA LEU A 94 14.20 -2.89 10.25
C LEU A 94 14.65 -2.01 9.08
N PHE A 95 14.31 -0.72 9.10
CA PHE A 95 14.50 0.20 7.99
C PHE A 95 14.94 1.58 8.48
N GLN A 96 15.59 2.37 7.63
CA GLN A 96 15.89 3.76 7.94
C GLN A 96 14.59 4.61 7.93
N PRO A 97 14.53 5.73 8.68
CA PRO A 97 13.35 6.59 8.72
C PRO A 97 12.88 7.05 7.33
N GLU A 98 13.81 7.33 6.42
CA GLU A 98 13.54 7.78 5.05
C GLU A 98 13.00 6.67 4.14
N GLU A 99 13.10 5.41 4.57
CA GLU A 99 12.59 4.24 3.85
C GLU A 99 11.16 3.87 4.28
N LEU A 100 10.59 4.58 5.25
CA LEU A 100 9.27 4.29 5.82
C LEU A 100 8.30 5.43 5.57
N VAL A 101 7.07 5.08 5.20
CA VAL A 101 5.93 5.98 5.41
C VAL A 101 5.75 6.04 6.92
N ASP A 102 6.45 6.98 7.52
CA ASP A 102 6.52 7.06 8.97
C ASP A 102 5.17 7.45 9.56
N GLN A 103 4.94 7.08 10.81
CA GLN A 103 3.69 7.32 11.52
C GLN A 103 3.90 7.82 12.95
N GLU A 104 3.13 8.85 13.31
CA GLU A 104 3.14 9.51 14.62
C GLU A 104 1.74 9.43 15.25
N LEU A 105 1.65 8.97 16.49
CA LEU A 105 0.40 8.88 17.24
C LEU A 105 0.00 10.24 17.79
N VAL A 106 -1.24 10.66 17.51
CA VAL A 106 -1.80 11.92 17.99
C VAL A 106 -3.16 11.73 18.67
N CYS A 107 -3.44 12.52 19.71
CA CYS A 107 -4.78 12.60 20.30
C CYS A 107 -5.69 13.44 19.40
N LEU A 108 -6.91 12.99 19.15
CA LEU A 108 -7.87 13.69 18.29
C LEU A 108 -8.71 14.70 19.07
N PRO A 109 -9.06 15.85 18.47
CA PRO A 109 -10.07 16.75 18.99
C PRO A 109 -11.42 16.04 19.20
N ARG A 110 -12.15 16.44 20.25
CA ARG A 110 -13.51 15.94 20.51
C ARG A 110 -14.40 16.26 19.31
N GLY A 111 -15.26 15.32 18.92
CA GLY A 111 -16.21 15.50 17.82
C GLY A 111 -15.62 15.34 16.42
N LEU A 112 -14.29 15.30 16.25
CA LEU A 112 -13.66 15.15 14.93
C LEU A 112 -14.13 13.87 14.21
N ILE A 113 -14.13 12.74 14.92
CA ILE A 113 -14.55 11.45 14.36
C ILE A 113 -16.03 11.47 13.96
N GLN A 114 -16.89 12.07 14.78
CA GLN A 114 -18.32 12.22 14.49
C GLN A 114 -18.51 13.03 13.21
N HIS A 115 -17.84 14.19 13.10
CA HIS A 115 -17.88 15.03 11.92
C HIS A 115 -17.41 14.29 10.65
N CYS A 116 -16.29 13.56 10.73
CA CYS A 116 -15.81 12.74 9.61
C CYS A 116 -16.81 11.64 9.22
N ASN A 117 -17.48 11.02 10.19
CA ASN A 117 -18.51 10.02 9.91
C ASN A 117 -19.74 10.64 9.24
N ASP A 118 -20.16 11.84 9.62
CA ASP A 118 -21.24 12.56 8.95
C ASP A 118 -20.90 12.85 7.48
N GLN A 119 -19.67 13.31 7.21
CA GLN A 119 -19.18 13.49 5.84
C GLN A 119 -19.15 12.18 5.04
N LEU A 120 -18.75 11.06 5.66
CA LEU A 120 -18.77 9.75 4.99
C LEU A 120 -20.20 9.30 4.64
N ARG A 121 -21.19 9.60 5.49
CA ARG A 121 -22.61 9.31 5.21
C ARG A 121 -23.13 10.18 4.06
N VAL A 122 -22.82 11.47 4.05
CA VAL A 122 -23.18 12.36 2.94
C VAL A 122 -22.56 11.87 1.63
N ALA A 123 -21.27 11.54 1.63
CA ALA A 123 -20.60 11.00 0.44
C ALA A 123 -21.19 9.66 -0.03
N GLU A 124 -21.71 8.85 0.88
CA GLU A 124 -22.40 7.60 0.59
C GLU A 124 -23.77 7.84 -0.04
N MET A 125 -24.57 8.77 0.49
CA MET A 125 -25.86 9.19 -0.08
C MET A 125 -25.69 9.81 -1.47
N ASP A 126 -24.64 10.61 -1.66
CA ASP A 126 -24.30 11.24 -2.95
C ASP A 126 -23.72 10.26 -3.98
N GLY A 127 -23.51 8.99 -3.61
CA GLY A 127 -22.86 8.00 -4.49
C GLY A 127 -21.37 8.25 -4.76
N LYS A 128 -20.75 9.21 -4.07
CA LYS A 128 -19.31 9.53 -4.17
C LYS A 128 -18.43 8.48 -3.46
N ARG A 129 -18.98 7.79 -2.47
CA ARG A 129 -18.29 6.72 -1.73
C ARG A 129 -18.46 5.36 -2.41
N SER A 130 -17.35 4.64 -2.58
CA SER A 130 -17.34 3.31 -3.23
C SER A 130 -18.28 2.32 -2.54
N LYS A 131 -19.12 1.62 -3.33
CA LYS A 131 -20.07 0.59 -2.84
C LYS A 131 -19.42 -0.46 -1.92
N ARG A 132 -18.14 -0.82 -2.15
CA ARG A 132 -17.42 -1.81 -1.32
C ARG A 132 -17.02 -1.30 0.07
N ARG A 133 -17.20 0.00 0.33
CA ARG A 133 -16.78 0.69 1.56
C ARG A 133 -17.95 1.26 2.36
N GLN A 134 -19.13 1.27 1.78
CA GLN A 134 -20.38 1.70 2.39
C GLN A 134 -20.74 0.86 3.62
N GLY A 135 -21.46 1.46 4.56
CA GLY A 135 -21.89 0.80 5.81
C GLY A 135 -20.80 0.57 6.88
N VAL A 136 -19.54 0.94 6.62
CA VAL A 136 -18.45 0.87 7.61
C VAL A 136 -17.88 2.26 7.85
N TYR A 137 -17.84 2.73 9.10
CA TYR A 137 -17.45 4.10 9.47
C TYR A 137 -16.23 4.12 10.39
N LEU A 138 -15.78 5.30 10.80
CA LEU A 138 -14.69 5.46 11.77
C LEU A 138 -15.11 5.06 13.17
N ALA A 139 -14.18 4.48 13.93
CA ALA A 139 -14.41 4.06 15.31
C ALA A 139 -14.56 5.28 16.24
N THR A 140 -15.76 5.51 16.76
CA THR A 140 -16.09 6.64 17.62
C THR A 140 -15.46 6.57 19.01
N THR A 141 -15.04 5.37 19.42
CA THR A 141 -14.36 5.10 20.70
C THR A 141 -12.84 5.23 20.60
N GLU A 142 -12.27 5.42 19.41
CA GLU A 142 -10.83 5.62 19.22
C GLU A 142 -10.49 7.11 19.40
N PRO A 143 -9.77 7.50 20.47
CA PRO A 143 -9.44 8.90 20.71
C PRO A 143 -8.16 9.32 19.97
N PHE A 144 -7.55 8.43 19.18
CA PHE A 144 -6.27 8.67 18.51
C PHE A 144 -6.39 8.64 16.99
N GLY A 145 -5.45 9.30 16.33
CA GLY A 145 -5.17 9.18 14.90
C GLY A 145 -3.68 8.92 14.67
N LEU A 146 -3.32 8.69 13.42
CA LEU A 146 -1.92 8.64 13.00
C LEU A 146 -1.65 9.75 11.99
N LEU A 147 -0.66 10.60 12.25
CA LEU A 147 -0.07 11.44 11.22
C LEU A 147 0.94 10.58 10.45
N ILE A 148 0.72 10.40 9.15
CA ILE A 148 1.56 9.58 8.29
C ILE A 148 2.28 10.43 7.24
N THR A 149 3.44 9.97 6.76
CA THR A 149 4.16 10.65 5.67
C THR A 149 3.30 10.74 4.40
N ASP A 150 3.20 11.95 3.83
CA ASP A 150 2.49 12.20 2.58
C ASP A 150 3.35 11.84 1.35
N MET A 151 3.10 10.68 0.77
CA MET A 151 3.74 10.23 -0.48
C MET A 151 3.03 10.70 -1.75
N THR A 152 1.97 11.52 -1.65
CA THR A 152 1.25 12.01 -2.83
C THR A 152 2.04 13.10 -3.58
N THR A 153 1.56 13.43 -4.78
CA THR A 153 2.09 14.52 -5.62
C THR A 153 1.34 15.84 -5.43
N PHE A 154 0.51 15.98 -4.38
CA PHE A 154 -0.40 17.13 -4.22
C PHE A 154 0.34 18.47 -4.17
N ASN A 155 1.44 18.56 -3.43
CA ASN A 155 2.27 19.77 -3.33
C ASN A 155 3.42 19.79 -4.35
N ASP A 156 3.45 18.83 -5.29
CA ASP A 156 4.65 18.56 -6.09
C ASP A 156 4.27 18.10 -7.51
N THR A 157 3.83 19.07 -8.32
CA THR A 157 3.35 18.85 -9.69
C THR A 157 4.45 18.32 -10.61
N GLY A 158 5.72 18.59 -10.27
CA GLY A 158 6.91 18.08 -10.93
C GLY A 158 7.18 16.60 -10.68
N MET A 159 6.40 15.90 -9.83
CA MET A 159 6.63 14.50 -9.50
C MET A 159 5.59 13.56 -10.11
N VAL A 160 5.99 12.29 -10.22
CA VAL A 160 5.11 11.15 -10.46
C VAL A 160 5.23 10.18 -9.29
N LEU A 161 4.13 9.52 -8.95
CA LEU A 161 4.08 8.49 -7.91
C LEU A 161 3.79 7.14 -8.56
N ALA A 162 4.71 6.20 -8.42
CA ALA A 162 4.46 4.79 -8.67
C ALA A 162 4.11 4.08 -7.35
N GLU A 163 3.16 3.16 -7.40
CA GLU A 163 2.74 2.36 -6.24
C GLU A 163 2.69 0.88 -6.62
N LEU A 164 3.33 0.04 -5.79
CA LEU A 164 3.25 -1.41 -5.93
C LEU A 164 3.26 -2.10 -4.57
N LYS A 165 2.66 -3.29 -4.50
CA LYS A 165 2.90 -4.22 -3.40
C LYS A 165 3.96 -5.22 -3.84
N PRO A 166 5.15 -5.27 -3.21
CA PRO A 166 6.22 -6.19 -3.64
C PRO A 166 5.81 -7.66 -3.53
N LYS A 167 4.89 -7.97 -2.60
CA LYS A 167 4.40 -9.32 -2.30
C LYS A 167 5.53 -10.25 -1.83
N TRP A 168 5.50 -11.50 -2.25
CA TRP A 168 6.42 -12.54 -1.82
C TRP A 168 7.65 -12.51 -2.73
N LEU A 169 8.73 -11.89 -2.25
CA LEU A 169 9.99 -11.74 -3.00
C LEU A 169 10.83 -13.03 -2.99
N LEU A 170 10.37 -14.05 -2.27
CA LEU A 170 10.90 -15.41 -2.23
C LEU A 170 9.74 -16.39 -2.45
N GLN A 171 10.08 -17.59 -2.93
CA GLN A 171 9.10 -18.66 -3.01
C GLN A 171 8.54 -19.03 -1.62
N SER A 172 7.27 -19.44 -1.56
CA SER A 172 6.69 -19.99 -0.33
C SER A 172 7.46 -21.24 0.09
N PRO A 173 7.84 -21.40 1.37
CA PRO A 173 8.49 -22.62 1.87
C PRO A 173 7.57 -23.85 1.79
N SER A 174 6.25 -23.65 1.61
CA SER A 174 5.28 -24.74 1.42
C SER A 174 4.99 -25.04 -0.05
N ALA A 175 5.60 -24.30 -0.99
CA ALA A 175 5.46 -24.60 -2.41
C ALA A 175 6.12 -25.95 -2.74
N PRO A 176 5.52 -26.79 -3.59
CA PRO A 176 6.15 -28.02 -4.07
C PRO A 176 7.50 -27.74 -4.74
N ALA A 177 8.47 -28.65 -4.61
CA ALA A 177 9.78 -28.52 -5.26
C ALA A 177 9.69 -28.40 -6.80
N THR A 178 8.62 -28.95 -7.40
CA THR A 178 8.32 -28.89 -8.83
C THR A 178 7.49 -27.67 -9.24
N ALA A 179 7.33 -26.67 -8.35
CA ALA A 179 6.52 -25.48 -8.62
C ALA A 179 7.02 -24.69 -9.83
N ARG A 180 6.10 -24.40 -10.75
CA ARG A 180 6.29 -23.55 -11.95
C ARG A 180 5.73 -22.13 -11.76
N ARG A 181 5.15 -21.86 -10.59
CA ARG A 181 4.61 -20.56 -10.18
C ARG A 181 5.18 -20.18 -8.82
N CYS A 182 5.54 -18.91 -8.63
CA CYS A 182 5.72 -18.37 -7.30
C CYS A 182 4.35 -18.26 -6.61
N ARG A 183 4.32 -18.20 -5.28
CA ARG A 183 3.08 -18.10 -4.49
C ARG A 183 2.13 -17.00 -4.97
N THR A 184 2.65 -15.82 -5.31
CA THR A 184 1.81 -14.71 -5.81
C THR A 184 1.23 -15.00 -7.19
N CYS A 185 2.00 -15.62 -8.10
CA CYS A 185 1.50 -16.02 -9.41
C CYS A 185 0.47 -17.15 -9.29
N ALA A 186 0.69 -18.15 -8.44
CA ALA A 186 -0.27 -19.22 -8.17
C ALA A 186 -1.60 -18.66 -7.62
N MET A 187 -1.52 -17.76 -6.64
CA MET A 187 -2.70 -17.08 -6.09
C MET A 187 -3.45 -16.25 -7.12
N ARG A 188 -2.72 -15.56 -8.00
CA ARG A 188 -3.32 -14.77 -9.08
C ARG A 188 -4.03 -15.66 -10.08
N ASP A 189 -3.40 -16.76 -10.50
CA ASP A 189 -3.98 -17.72 -11.44
C ASP A 189 -5.28 -18.31 -10.85
N MET A 190 -5.26 -18.69 -9.56
CA MET A 190 -6.45 -19.15 -8.82
C MET A 190 -7.57 -18.11 -8.81
N LYS A 191 -7.27 -16.86 -8.43
CA LYS A 191 -8.27 -15.78 -8.40
C LYS A 191 -8.80 -15.41 -9.78
N ASN A 192 -7.95 -15.46 -10.81
CA ASN A 192 -8.35 -15.19 -12.18
C ASN A 192 -9.26 -16.29 -12.72
N HIS A 193 -9.01 -17.55 -12.36
CA HIS A 193 -9.91 -18.64 -12.68
C HIS A 193 -11.29 -18.43 -12.04
N GLU A 194 -11.34 -18.12 -10.73
CA GLU A 194 -12.60 -17.79 -10.06
C GLU A 194 -13.30 -16.53 -10.60
N ALA A 195 -12.53 -15.55 -11.08
CA ALA A 195 -13.08 -14.35 -11.70
C ALA A 195 -13.70 -14.70 -13.05
N TRP A 196 -13.00 -15.50 -13.84
CA TRP A 196 -13.43 -15.96 -15.16
C TRP A 196 -14.70 -16.80 -15.09
N THR A 197 -14.82 -17.73 -14.13
CA THR A 197 -16.05 -18.51 -13.90
C THR A 197 -17.24 -17.64 -13.51
N ARG A 198 -17.00 -16.43 -12.99
CA ARG A 198 -18.02 -15.41 -12.66
C ARG A 198 -18.17 -14.35 -13.76
N GLY A 199 -17.64 -14.58 -14.97
CA GLY A 199 -17.73 -13.66 -16.11
C GLY A 199 -16.90 -12.38 -15.97
N LYS A 200 -15.95 -12.31 -15.04
CA LYS A 200 -15.08 -11.15 -14.83
C LYS A 200 -13.78 -11.29 -15.61
N LYS A 201 -13.23 -10.15 -16.06
CA LYS A 201 -11.94 -10.11 -16.76
C LYS A 201 -10.79 -10.48 -15.81
N PRO A 202 -9.80 -11.26 -16.27
CA PRO A 202 -8.63 -11.59 -15.46
C PRO A 202 -7.78 -10.35 -15.19
N GLU A 203 -7.20 -10.29 -14.00
CA GLU A 203 -6.26 -9.23 -13.62
C GLU A 203 -4.83 -9.63 -14.00
N ARG A 204 -4.13 -8.75 -14.72
CA ARG A 204 -2.70 -8.89 -15.01
C ARG A 204 -1.88 -8.16 -13.96
N SER A 205 -0.72 -8.73 -13.62
CA SER A 205 0.23 -8.12 -12.70
C SER A 205 1.63 -8.68 -12.94
N PHE A 206 2.65 -8.15 -12.27
CA PHE A 206 4.02 -8.64 -12.37
C PHE A 206 4.24 -9.92 -11.55
N CYS A 207 5.35 -10.62 -11.82
CA CYS A 207 5.88 -11.65 -10.93
C CYS A 207 6.76 -10.99 -9.86
N PRO A 208 6.53 -11.18 -8.55
CA PRO A 208 7.38 -10.59 -7.51
C PRO A 208 8.85 -10.96 -7.59
N LEU A 209 9.17 -12.19 -8.04
CA LEU A 209 10.56 -12.63 -8.18
C LEU A 209 11.31 -11.86 -9.28
N ASP A 210 10.58 -11.29 -10.25
CA ASP A 210 11.18 -10.44 -11.26
C ASP A 210 11.67 -9.11 -10.69
N LEU A 211 11.05 -8.59 -9.62
CA LEU A 211 11.45 -7.32 -8.97
C LEU A 211 12.83 -7.39 -8.31
N VAL A 212 13.23 -8.58 -7.88
CA VAL A 212 14.51 -8.84 -7.17
C VAL A 212 15.47 -9.68 -8.00
N SER A 213 15.21 -9.79 -9.30
CA SER A 213 16.08 -10.49 -10.23
C SER A 213 17.40 -9.74 -10.41
N ASP A 214 18.48 -10.51 -10.59
CA ASP A 214 19.80 -10.03 -11.01
C ASP A 214 19.85 -9.58 -12.47
N LYS A 215 18.89 -10.01 -13.30
CA LYS A 215 18.73 -9.55 -14.69
C LYS A 215 17.82 -8.32 -14.79
N PHE A 216 18.35 -7.21 -15.32
CA PHE A 216 17.60 -5.97 -15.54
C PHE A 216 16.30 -6.18 -16.35
N GLU A 217 16.35 -7.02 -17.39
CA GLU A 217 15.18 -7.32 -18.24
C GLU A 217 14.00 -7.93 -17.50
N ASN A 218 14.27 -8.66 -16.41
CA ASN A 218 13.22 -9.19 -15.54
C ASN A 218 12.57 -8.06 -14.74
N VAL A 219 13.36 -7.19 -14.13
CA VAL A 219 12.86 -6.00 -13.41
C VAL A 219 12.05 -5.12 -14.37
N LEU A 220 12.56 -4.86 -15.57
CA LEU A 220 11.87 -4.11 -16.63
C LEU A 220 10.51 -4.71 -17.00
N ARG A 221 10.41 -6.03 -17.08
CA ARG A 221 9.14 -6.70 -17.32
C ARG A 221 8.16 -6.47 -16.16
N ALA A 222 8.63 -6.55 -14.91
CA ALA A 222 7.79 -6.34 -13.75
C ALA A 222 7.22 -4.90 -13.69
N THR A 223 8.03 -3.90 -14.03
CA THR A 223 7.61 -2.49 -13.96
C THR A 223 6.50 -2.13 -14.94
N ARG A 224 6.34 -2.87 -16.05
CA ARG A 224 5.23 -2.67 -17.01
C ARG A 224 3.84 -2.83 -16.40
N SER A 225 3.73 -3.55 -15.28
CA SER A 225 2.46 -3.76 -14.57
C SER A 225 2.31 -2.89 -13.31
N VAL A 226 3.25 -2.00 -13.04
CA VAL A 226 3.20 -1.11 -11.87
C VAL A 226 2.30 0.09 -12.17
N LYS A 227 1.46 0.45 -11.20
CA LYS A 227 0.52 1.58 -11.33
C LYS A 227 1.24 2.90 -11.11
N GLY A 228 0.73 3.95 -11.75
CA GLY A 228 1.16 5.34 -11.50
C GLY A 228 2.42 5.78 -12.24
N CYS A 229 3.18 4.87 -12.87
CA CYS A 229 4.31 5.21 -13.71
C CYS A 229 4.03 4.90 -15.19
N LYS A 230 4.20 5.90 -16.06
CA LYS A 230 4.09 5.72 -17.53
C LYS A 230 5.42 5.33 -18.19
N ASP A 231 6.53 5.43 -17.46
CA ASP A 231 7.87 5.07 -17.94
C ASP A 231 8.40 3.83 -17.19
N PRO A 232 8.08 2.62 -17.69
CA PRO A 232 8.53 1.38 -17.04
C PRO A 232 10.05 1.21 -17.09
N LYS A 233 10.74 1.78 -18.09
CA LYS A 233 12.19 1.66 -18.23
C LYS A 233 12.90 2.45 -17.15
N ARG A 234 12.46 3.68 -16.92
CA ARG A 234 12.98 4.50 -15.83
C ARG A 234 12.67 3.90 -14.47
N LEU A 235 11.44 3.44 -14.24
CA LEU A 235 11.09 2.76 -13.00
C LEU A 235 11.96 1.52 -12.77
N ALA A 236 12.30 0.78 -13.83
CA ALA A 236 13.16 -0.38 -13.72
C ALA A 236 14.59 0.00 -13.32
N LYS A 237 15.16 1.08 -13.87
CA LYS A 237 16.47 1.61 -13.44
C LYS A 237 16.48 1.98 -11.96
N VAL A 238 15.39 2.58 -11.48
CA VAL A 238 15.23 2.97 -10.07
C VAL A 238 15.14 1.74 -9.15
N LEU A 239 14.41 0.70 -9.57
CA LEU A 239 14.18 -0.50 -8.75
C LEU A 239 15.31 -1.52 -8.82
N TYR A 240 16.04 -1.57 -9.93
CA TYR A 240 17.15 -2.50 -10.12
C TYR A 240 18.23 -2.23 -9.06
N TRP A 241 18.43 -3.20 -8.16
CA TRP A 241 19.30 -3.11 -6.99
C TRP A 241 18.98 -1.96 -6.01
N ASN A 242 17.71 -1.53 -5.95
CA ASN A 242 17.29 -0.57 -4.93
C ASN A 242 17.53 -1.12 -3.51
N GLY A 243 18.21 -0.35 -2.67
CA GLY A 243 18.59 -0.76 -1.31
C GLY A 243 17.40 -1.13 -0.41
N THR A 244 16.30 -0.40 -0.49
CA THR A 244 15.08 -0.67 0.31
C THR A 244 14.41 -1.97 -0.12
N MET A 245 14.34 -2.24 -1.44
CA MET A 245 13.84 -3.53 -1.95
C MET A 245 14.73 -4.70 -1.50
N GLN A 246 16.05 -4.53 -1.53
CA GLN A 246 17.00 -5.56 -1.08
C GLN A 246 16.90 -5.82 0.43
N LYS A 247 16.74 -4.76 1.25
CA LYS A 247 16.47 -4.91 2.69
C LYS A 247 15.16 -5.64 2.94
N LEU A 248 14.09 -5.30 2.21
CA LEU A 248 12.80 -5.99 2.34
C LEU A 248 12.95 -7.49 1.99
N LEU A 249 13.69 -7.82 0.94
CA LEU A 249 14.01 -9.20 0.58
C LEU A 249 14.77 -9.91 1.71
N ALA A 250 15.81 -9.27 2.26
CA ALA A 250 16.59 -9.81 3.37
C ALA A 250 15.71 -10.09 4.60
N HIS A 251 14.80 -9.18 4.96
CA HIS A 251 13.86 -9.37 6.06
C HIS A 251 12.82 -10.47 5.75
N GLN A 252 12.33 -10.58 4.51
CA GLN A 252 11.48 -11.70 4.12
C GLN A 252 12.21 -13.05 4.19
N ARG A 253 13.53 -13.07 3.96
CA ARG A 253 14.40 -14.24 4.12
C ARG A 253 14.60 -14.60 5.59
N ALA A 254 14.86 -13.61 6.44
CA ALA A 254 15.01 -13.82 7.89
C ALA A 254 13.69 -14.30 8.52
N HIS A 255 12.55 -13.81 8.03
CA HIS A 255 11.21 -14.25 8.41
C HIS A 255 10.60 -15.18 7.35
N ARG A 256 11.37 -16.19 6.90
CA ARG A 256 10.93 -17.15 5.87
C ARG A 256 9.99 -18.22 6.37
N ASP A 257 9.93 -18.45 7.68
CA ASP A 257 9.10 -19.48 8.29
C ASP A 257 7.63 -19.04 8.24
N VAL A 258 7.02 -19.20 7.07
CA VAL A 258 5.63 -18.87 6.76
C VAL A 258 5.00 -20.04 6.00
N GLY A 259 3.80 -19.88 5.42
CA GLY A 259 3.08 -21.00 4.80
C GLY A 259 2.46 -21.95 5.83
N LEU A 260 2.40 -23.25 5.50
CA LEU A 260 1.71 -24.31 6.25
C LEU A 260 2.40 -24.67 7.57
N HIS A 261 3.74 -24.63 7.60
CA HIS A 261 4.55 -25.05 8.75
C HIS A 261 5.21 -23.87 9.46
N GLY A 262 4.73 -22.64 9.22
CA GLY A 262 5.24 -21.47 9.91
C GLY A 262 4.84 -21.43 11.40
N PRO A 263 5.35 -20.43 12.14
CA PRO A 263 5.03 -20.23 13.55
C PRO A 263 3.52 -20.09 13.82
N PRO A 264 3.09 -20.24 15.08
CA PRO A 264 1.70 -20.07 15.49
C PRO A 264 1.10 -18.76 14.96
N ALA A 265 -0.19 -18.77 14.63
CA ALA A 265 -0.84 -17.64 13.98
C ALA A 265 -0.87 -16.34 14.82
N GLN A 266 -0.80 -16.48 16.14
CA GLN A 266 -0.75 -15.38 17.10
C GLN A 266 0.69 -14.92 17.40
N SER A 267 1.70 -15.62 16.88
CA SER A 267 3.09 -15.24 17.12
C SER A 267 3.43 -13.92 16.44
N ARG A 268 4.33 -13.17 17.08
CA ARG A 268 4.90 -11.95 16.51
C ARG A 268 5.60 -12.24 15.18
N ASP A 269 6.33 -13.35 15.10
CA ASP A 269 7.14 -13.67 13.91
C ASP A 269 6.26 -14.00 12.70
N LYS A 270 5.12 -14.71 12.91
CA LYS A 270 4.12 -14.89 11.86
C LYS A 270 3.52 -13.54 11.44
N SER A 271 3.18 -12.70 12.40
CA SER A 271 2.57 -11.39 12.15
C SER A 271 3.49 -10.49 11.32
N LEU A 272 4.76 -10.38 11.72
CA LEU A 272 5.78 -9.62 11.02
C LEU A 272 6.08 -10.20 9.63
N GLY A 273 6.26 -11.53 9.53
CA GLY A 273 6.49 -12.21 8.26
C GLY A 273 5.37 -12.01 7.24
N MET A 274 4.11 -11.96 7.70
CA MET A 274 2.95 -11.64 6.85
C MET A 274 2.86 -10.15 6.51
N THR A 275 3.23 -9.25 7.44
CA THR A 275 3.29 -7.80 7.19
C THR A 275 4.29 -7.44 6.10
N LEU A 276 5.52 -7.94 6.17
CA LEU A 276 6.58 -7.68 5.19
C LEU A 276 6.19 -8.14 3.77
N ARG A 277 5.27 -9.10 3.65
CA ARG A 277 4.76 -9.65 2.37
C ARG A 277 3.49 -8.97 1.86
N ASP A 278 2.88 -8.06 2.63
CA ASP A 278 1.67 -7.33 2.25
C ASP A 278 1.77 -5.81 2.45
N CYS A 279 3.00 -5.30 2.60
CA CYS A 279 3.33 -3.89 2.57
C CYS A 279 3.19 -3.30 1.15
N THR A 280 3.21 -1.98 1.09
CA THR A 280 3.16 -1.19 -0.14
C THR A 280 4.45 -0.38 -0.26
N MET A 281 5.03 -0.34 -1.46
CA MET A 281 6.16 0.50 -1.80
C MET A 281 5.66 1.68 -2.65
N PHE A 282 5.92 2.89 -2.15
CA PHE A 282 5.65 4.16 -2.81
C PHE A 282 6.97 4.70 -3.38
N ILE A 283 6.94 5.10 -4.65
CA ILE A 283 8.13 5.54 -5.39
C ILE A 283 7.80 6.87 -6.02
N LYS A 284 8.28 7.96 -5.44
CA LYS A 284 8.07 9.33 -5.92
C LYS A 284 9.30 9.78 -6.71
N MET A 285 9.10 10.14 -7.97
CA MET A 285 10.18 10.45 -8.92
C MET A 285 9.92 11.79 -9.62
N PRO A 286 10.95 12.61 -9.88
CA PRO A 286 10.79 13.87 -10.62
C PRO A 286 10.45 13.60 -12.09
N ARG A 287 9.71 14.47 -12.78
CA ARG A 287 9.33 14.25 -14.19
C ARG A 287 10.49 14.49 -15.15
N ASP A 288 11.33 15.48 -14.85
CA ASP A 288 12.43 15.98 -15.67
C ASP A 288 13.74 15.18 -15.53
N GLU A 289 13.73 14.09 -14.77
CA GLU A 289 14.92 13.27 -14.43
C GLU A 289 16.01 14.00 -13.61
N VAL A 290 15.77 15.26 -13.23
CA VAL A 290 16.69 16.09 -12.45
C VAL A 290 16.15 16.18 -11.03
N GLY A 291 16.55 15.24 -10.18
CA GLY A 291 16.19 15.26 -8.77
C GLY A 291 16.23 13.90 -8.09
N THR A 292 16.02 13.90 -6.78
CA THR A 292 16.09 12.70 -5.95
C THR A 292 14.82 11.87 -6.06
N VAL A 293 15.00 10.56 -6.15
CA VAL A 293 13.91 9.59 -6.06
C VAL A 293 13.69 9.22 -4.60
N GLU A 294 12.45 9.32 -4.14
CA GLU A 294 12.05 8.96 -2.78
C GLU A 294 11.30 7.62 -2.80
N ILE A 295 11.76 6.66 -2.00
CA ILE A 295 11.16 5.32 -1.92
C ILE A 295 10.84 4.99 -0.48
N ARG A 296 9.56 4.73 -0.20
CA ARG A 296 9.07 4.45 1.15
C ARG A 296 8.16 3.24 1.19
N LEU A 297 8.29 2.44 2.25
CA LEU A 297 7.40 1.33 2.57
C LEU A 297 6.28 1.81 3.50
N GLY A 298 5.03 1.55 3.12
CA GLY A 298 3.83 1.76 3.94
C GLY A 298 3.01 0.49 4.10
N ASP A 299 1.83 0.61 4.71
CA ASP A 299 0.94 -0.51 5.07
C ASP A 299 1.61 -1.57 5.97
N LEU A 300 2.45 -1.11 6.91
CA LEU A 300 3.27 -1.94 7.80
C LEU A 300 2.65 -2.19 9.18
N ASP A 301 1.34 -2.03 9.34
CA ASP A 301 0.65 -2.54 10.53
C ASP A 301 0.88 -4.05 10.64
N LEU A 302 1.15 -4.53 11.85
CA LEU A 302 1.31 -5.96 12.09
C LEU A 302 0.03 -6.71 11.71
N LYS A 303 0.14 -7.71 10.82
CA LYS A 303 -0.99 -8.54 10.42
C LYS A 303 -1.31 -9.50 11.55
N THR A 304 -2.56 -9.52 11.98
CA THR A 304 -3.01 -10.46 13.01
C THR A 304 -3.71 -11.66 12.38
N GLY A 305 -3.56 -12.82 13.02
CA GLY A 305 -4.33 -14.03 12.69
C GLY A 305 -5.81 -13.98 13.13
N ALA A 306 -6.21 -12.93 13.85
CA ALA A 306 -7.56 -12.75 14.39
C ALA A 306 -8.63 -12.59 13.29
N GLY A 307 -9.90 -12.76 13.68
CA GLY A 307 -11.05 -12.58 12.77
C GLY A 307 -11.07 -13.55 11.59
N GLY A 308 -10.60 -14.79 11.80
CA GLY A 308 -10.54 -15.83 10.77
C GLY A 308 -9.38 -15.71 9.78
N LYS A 309 -8.54 -14.67 9.88
CA LYS A 309 -7.41 -14.45 8.94
C LYS A 309 -6.38 -15.57 8.98
N ALA A 310 -6.09 -16.12 10.16
CA ALA A 310 -5.18 -17.26 10.31
C ALA A 310 -5.64 -18.47 9.49
N LYS A 311 -6.90 -18.84 9.65
CA LYS A 311 -7.53 -19.94 8.91
C LYS A 311 -7.55 -19.64 7.41
N TYR A 312 -7.94 -18.42 7.03
CA TYR A 312 -7.91 -17.98 5.63
C TYR A 312 -6.52 -18.14 4.99
N TRP A 313 -5.45 -17.72 5.66
CA TRP A 313 -4.09 -17.85 5.12
C TRP A 313 -3.68 -19.31 4.91
N LEU A 314 -4.02 -20.18 5.87
CA LEU A 314 -3.74 -21.61 5.79
C LEU A 314 -4.56 -22.29 4.69
N ASP A 315 -5.86 -22.03 4.63
CA ASP A 315 -6.78 -22.65 3.66
C ASP A 315 -6.38 -22.24 2.24
N VAL A 316 -6.05 -20.97 2.00
CA VAL A 316 -5.56 -20.50 0.70
C VAL A 316 -4.24 -21.16 0.30
N GLU A 317 -3.31 -21.34 1.24
CA GLU A 317 -2.03 -22.01 0.95
C GLU A 317 -2.26 -23.50 0.63
N LYS A 318 -3.10 -24.19 1.41
CA LYS A 318 -3.49 -25.59 1.15
C LYS A 318 -4.14 -25.73 -0.22
N GLN A 319 -5.07 -24.85 -0.54
CA GLN A 319 -5.78 -24.86 -1.83
C GLN A 319 -4.82 -24.66 -3.01
N MET A 320 -3.90 -23.70 -2.92
CA MET A 320 -2.89 -23.49 -3.97
C MET A 320 -2.02 -24.72 -4.23
N ILE A 321 -1.76 -25.52 -3.19
CA ILE A 321 -0.98 -26.76 -3.28
C ILE A 321 -1.85 -27.90 -3.82
N SER A 322 -2.96 -28.21 -3.15
CA SER A 322 -3.79 -29.39 -3.45
C SER A 322 -4.42 -29.33 -4.84
N GLU A 323 -4.75 -28.12 -5.32
CA GLU A 323 -5.36 -27.94 -6.63
C GLU A 323 -4.33 -27.71 -7.76
N GLY A 324 -3.02 -27.81 -7.47
CA GLY A 324 -1.99 -27.72 -8.51
C GLY A 324 -1.75 -26.32 -9.08
N TRP A 325 -2.16 -25.25 -8.38
CA TRP A 325 -1.92 -23.86 -8.83
C TRP A 325 -0.43 -23.53 -8.91
N TYR A 326 0.39 -24.08 -8.00
CA TYR A 326 1.85 -23.97 -8.06
C TYR A 326 2.47 -24.63 -9.30
N LEU A 327 1.86 -25.72 -9.79
CA LEU A 327 2.34 -26.45 -10.96
C LEU A 327 1.93 -25.78 -12.28
N GLY A 328 0.97 -24.84 -12.22
CA GLY A 328 0.38 -24.21 -13.39
C GLY A 328 -0.60 -25.12 -14.14
N SER A 329 -1.09 -26.20 -13.52
CA SER A 329 -1.96 -27.20 -14.15
C SER A 329 -3.34 -26.67 -14.55
N LYS A 330 -3.80 -25.58 -13.93
CA LYS A 330 -5.14 -25.00 -14.11
C LYS A 330 -5.12 -23.65 -14.86
N SER A 331 -4.14 -23.42 -15.74
CA SER A 331 -3.99 -22.12 -16.40
C SER A 331 -5.24 -21.75 -17.21
N CYS A 332 -5.81 -20.58 -16.93
CA CYS A 332 -6.61 -19.85 -17.91
C CYS A 332 -5.77 -19.64 -19.18
N SER A 333 -6.40 -19.48 -20.34
CA SER A 333 -5.84 -19.42 -21.71
C SER A 333 -4.58 -18.56 -21.99
N HIS A 334 -4.02 -17.86 -21.00
CA HIS A 334 -2.79 -17.07 -21.11
C HIS A 334 -1.60 -17.75 -20.42
N MET A 335 -0.45 -17.78 -21.11
CA MET A 335 0.82 -18.17 -20.51
C MET A 335 1.17 -17.24 -19.34
N SER A 336 1.63 -17.82 -18.23
CA SER A 336 2.05 -17.04 -17.07
C SER A 336 3.46 -16.51 -17.26
N ASP A 337 3.67 -15.22 -17.00
CA ASP A 337 5.00 -14.60 -17.07
C ASP A 337 5.90 -14.91 -15.86
N CYS A 338 5.49 -15.85 -15.00
CA CYS A 338 6.20 -16.18 -13.76
C CYS A 338 7.67 -16.53 -14.00
N ALA A 339 8.56 -16.00 -13.14
CA ALA A 339 10.01 -16.23 -13.22
C ALA A 339 10.40 -17.72 -13.16
N LEU A 340 9.62 -18.54 -12.43
CA LEU A 340 9.83 -19.98 -12.29
C LEU A 340 9.39 -20.82 -13.52
N GLN A 341 8.95 -20.19 -14.60
CA GLN A 341 8.52 -20.88 -15.82
C GLN A 341 9.57 -20.82 -16.94
N GLY A 342 9.71 -21.93 -17.68
CA GLY A 342 10.54 -22.03 -18.87
C GLY A 342 12.04 -21.97 -18.57
N SER A 343 12.83 -21.52 -19.55
CA SER A 343 14.29 -21.38 -19.43
C SER A 343 14.74 -20.48 -18.26
N ARG A 344 13.86 -19.60 -17.75
CA ARG A 344 14.12 -18.73 -16.59
C ARG A 344 14.05 -19.47 -15.25
N GLY A 345 13.31 -20.57 -15.17
CA GLY A 345 13.20 -21.38 -13.96
C GLY A 345 14.50 -22.11 -13.59
N HIS A 346 15.40 -22.33 -14.54
CA HIS A 346 16.69 -22.98 -14.34
C HIS A 346 17.80 -22.03 -13.89
N SER A 347 17.51 -20.72 -13.73
CA SER A 347 18.50 -19.69 -13.43
C SER A 347 18.53 -19.21 -11.97
N GLN A 348 17.74 -19.80 -11.05
CA GLN A 348 17.90 -19.45 -9.64
C GLN A 348 19.14 -20.15 -9.07
N PRO A 349 20.08 -19.40 -8.43
CA PRO A 349 21.14 -20.05 -7.68
C PRO A 349 20.50 -20.89 -6.58
N SER A 350 20.97 -22.14 -6.44
CA SER A 350 20.66 -22.98 -5.29
C SER A 350 20.98 -22.19 -4.01
N ILE A 351 20.04 -22.24 -3.07
CA ILE A 351 20.05 -21.50 -1.79
C ILE A 351 21.38 -21.65 -1.05
#